data_AF-A0A7W5DV53-F1
#
_entry.id   AF-A0A7W5DV53-F1
#
_cell.length_a   1.000
_cell.length_b   1.000
_cell.length_c   1.000
_cell.angle_alpha   90.00
_cell.angle_beta   90.00
_cell.angle_gamma   90.00
#
_symmetry.space_group_name_H-M   'P 1'
#
loop_
_entity.id
_entity.type
_entity.pdbx_description
1 polymer ?
#
loop_
_entity_poly.entity_id
_entity_poly.type
_entity_poly.pdbx_seq_one_letter_code
_entity_poly.pdbx_strand_id
1 'polypeptide(L)'
;MQKFIDRRGRVWIVDIDNTTLRRVKALTDVRLLDAIDGDLVTRLSSDPLLLGDVLFAICKPQADQQDVDDESFAEGLAGDSIDEACKALVDALVAYFPESRRRLLRKAADKQKMIETRGLAAIEQRLDDPNLVDRIVEDLERKLAVPTLSDSSSDSPASSESTPDH
;
A
#
# COMPACT_ATOMS: atom_id res chain seq x y z
N MET A 1 -3.59 6.91 -24.54
CA MET A 1 -4.65 6.03 -24.02
C MET A 1 -4.00 4.93 -23.22
N GLN A 2 -4.38 4.83 -21.94
CA GLN A 2 -3.94 3.74 -21.08
C GLN A 2 -5.00 2.65 -21.07
N LYS A 3 -4.61 1.44 -20.68
CA LYS A 3 -5.54 0.31 -20.57
C LYS A 3 -5.05 -0.72 -19.57
N PHE A 4 -5.98 -1.51 -19.06
CA PHE A 4 -5.70 -2.72 -18.30
C PHE A 4 -6.63 -3.84 -18.77
N ILE A 5 -6.27 -5.08 -18.42
CA ILE A 5 -7.10 -6.25 -18.67
C ILE A 5 -7.59 -6.77 -17.31
N ASP A 6 -8.89 -6.97 -17.18
CA ASP A 6 -9.45 -7.50 -15.93
C ASP A 6 -9.34 -9.04 -15.85
N ARG A 7 -9.67 -9.64 -14.70
CA ARG A 7 -9.55 -11.10 -14.51
C ARG A 7 -10.43 -11.91 -15.47
N ARG A 8 -11.45 -11.29 -16.05
CA ARG A 8 -12.39 -11.91 -17.00
C ARG A 8 -11.93 -11.73 -18.46
N GLY A 9 -10.77 -11.10 -18.68
CA GLY A 9 -10.20 -10.85 -20.00
C GLY A 9 -10.79 -9.63 -20.71
N ARG A 10 -11.61 -8.81 -20.05
CA ARG A 10 -12.16 -7.58 -20.64
C ARG A 10 -11.08 -6.51 -20.67
N VAL A 11 -11.03 -5.78 -21.79
CA VAL A 11 -10.07 -4.68 -21.97
C VAL A 11 -10.77 -3.38 -21.62
N TRP A 12 -10.19 -2.65 -20.67
CA TRP A 12 -10.71 -1.37 -20.20
C TRP A 12 -9.77 -0.24 -20.61
N ILE A 13 -10.29 0.74 -21.34
CA ILE A 13 -9.55 1.95 -21.70
C ILE A 13 -9.68 2.95 -20.57
N VAL A 14 -8.54 3.43 -20.07
CA VAL A 14 -8.46 4.49 -19.07
C VAL A 14 -7.99 5.75 -19.78
N ASP A 15 -8.93 6.66 -20.00
CA ASP A 15 -8.69 7.96 -20.62
C ASP A 15 -9.39 9.04 -19.78
N ILE A 16 -8.69 10.16 -19.58
CA ILE A 16 -9.16 11.24 -18.71
C ILE A 16 -9.29 12.51 -19.54
N ASP A 17 -10.51 13.00 -19.64
CA ASP A 17 -10.90 14.27 -20.21
C ASP A 17 -11.78 15.04 -19.21
N ASN A 18 -12.23 16.24 -19.59
CA ASN A 18 -13.09 17.06 -18.73
C ASN A 18 -14.45 16.40 -18.41
N THR A 19 -14.96 15.53 -19.28
CA THR A 19 -16.22 14.82 -19.04
C THR A 19 -16.05 13.71 -18.00
N THR A 20 -14.91 13.03 -18.06
CA THR A 20 -14.48 11.99 -17.12
C THR A 20 -14.28 12.58 -15.73
N LEU A 21 -13.58 13.71 -15.61
CA LEU A 21 -13.40 14.40 -14.32
C LEU A 21 -14.74 14.74 -13.66
N ARG A 22 -15.71 15.22 -14.44
CA ARG A 22 -17.05 15.56 -13.94
C ARG A 22 -17.82 14.32 -13.49
N ARG A 23 -17.74 13.24 -14.25
CA ARG A 23 -18.42 11.97 -13.97
C ARG A 23 -17.84 11.29 -12.73
N VAL A 24 -16.53 11.23 -12.59
CA VAL A 24 -15.88 10.68 -11.39
C VAL A 24 -16.31 11.47 -10.16
N LYS A 25 -16.21 12.81 -10.21
CA LYS A 25 -16.70 13.64 -9.11
C LYS A 25 -18.17 13.39 -8.77
N ALA A 26 -19.03 13.23 -9.77
CA ALA A 26 -20.46 13.04 -9.54
C ALA A 26 -20.81 11.66 -8.93
N LEU A 27 -20.03 10.63 -9.26
CA LEU A 27 -20.31 9.25 -8.85
C LEU A 27 -19.60 8.86 -7.54
N THR A 28 -18.42 9.42 -7.27
CA THR A 28 -17.57 9.00 -6.14
C THR A 28 -17.23 10.12 -5.17
N ASP A 29 -17.66 11.36 -5.45
CA ASP A 29 -17.25 12.59 -4.74
C ASP A 29 -15.72 12.87 -4.77
N VAL A 30 -14.97 12.13 -5.59
CA VAL A 30 -13.52 12.31 -5.72
C VAL A 30 -13.17 13.35 -6.77
N ARG A 31 -12.30 14.29 -6.40
CA ARG A 31 -11.63 15.19 -7.34
C ARG A 31 -10.29 14.59 -7.78
N LEU A 32 -10.28 13.94 -8.93
CA LEU A 32 -9.09 13.27 -9.48
C LEU A 32 -7.83 14.14 -9.55
N LEU A 33 -7.98 15.45 -9.79
CA LEU A 33 -6.82 16.35 -9.90
C LEU A 33 -6.17 16.67 -8.54
N ASP A 34 -6.85 16.42 -7.42
CA ASP A 34 -6.26 16.55 -6.08
C ASP A 34 -5.17 15.48 -5.85
N ALA A 35 -5.12 14.44 -6.70
CA ALA A 35 -4.06 13.43 -6.70
C ALA A 35 -2.65 13.97 -6.94
N ILE A 36 -2.54 15.10 -7.62
CA ILE A 36 -1.24 15.66 -7.95
C ILE A 36 -0.52 16.19 -6.71
N ASP A 37 -1.27 16.50 -5.66
CA ASP A 37 -0.74 16.94 -4.37
C ASP A 37 -0.23 15.75 -3.52
N GLY A 38 -0.33 14.52 -4.05
CA GLY A 38 0.30 13.30 -3.53
C GLY A 38 -0.62 12.38 -2.75
N ASP A 39 -1.63 12.92 -2.05
CA ASP A 39 -2.47 12.15 -1.14
C ASP A 39 -3.37 11.12 -1.86
N LEU A 40 -3.96 11.49 -3.00
CA LEU A 40 -4.89 10.59 -3.68
C LEU A 40 -4.20 9.40 -4.33
N VAL A 41 -2.96 9.53 -4.84
CA VAL A 41 -2.25 8.39 -5.45
C VAL A 41 -1.97 7.33 -4.40
N THR A 42 -1.46 7.74 -3.23
CA THR A 42 -1.26 6.83 -2.09
C THR A 42 -2.56 6.20 -1.62
N ARG A 43 -3.66 6.98 -1.54
CA ARG A 43 -4.98 6.46 -1.20
C ARG A 43 -5.50 5.45 -2.23
N LEU A 44 -5.43 5.74 -3.52
CA LEU A 44 -5.89 4.83 -4.59
C LEU A 44 -5.12 3.51 -4.59
N SER A 45 -3.83 3.52 -4.23
CA SER A 45 -3.04 2.30 -4.12
C SER A 45 -3.29 1.52 -2.80
N SER A 46 -3.77 2.18 -1.75
CA SER A 46 -4.02 1.56 -0.44
C SER A 46 -5.48 1.23 -0.17
N ASP A 47 -6.39 1.76 -0.97
CA ASP A 47 -7.84 1.54 -0.89
C ASP A 47 -8.36 0.97 -2.23
N PRO A 48 -8.38 -0.37 -2.37
CA PRO A 48 -8.86 -1.04 -3.58
C PRO A 48 -10.33 -0.76 -3.89
N LEU A 49 -11.16 -0.42 -2.89
CA LEU A 49 -12.56 -0.07 -3.10
C LEU A 49 -12.67 1.29 -3.79
N LEU A 50 -11.96 2.29 -3.26
CA LEU A 50 -11.87 3.61 -3.89
C LEU A 50 -11.31 3.54 -5.31
N LEU A 51 -10.30 2.70 -5.54
CA LEU A 51 -9.75 2.46 -6.87
C LEU A 51 -10.81 1.88 -7.82
N GLY A 52 -11.57 0.89 -7.35
CA GLY A 52 -12.69 0.29 -8.08
C GLY A 52 -13.73 1.32 -8.47
N ASP A 53 -14.24 2.10 -7.51
CA ASP A 53 -15.26 3.12 -7.73
C ASP A 53 -14.81 4.17 -8.76
N VAL A 54 -13.57 4.64 -8.65
CA VAL A 54 -12.99 5.63 -9.57
C VAL A 54 -12.82 5.04 -10.97
N LEU A 55 -12.29 3.82 -11.08
CA LEU A 55 -12.12 3.15 -12.36
C LEU A 55 -13.46 2.85 -13.02
N PHE A 56 -14.46 2.38 -12.28
CA PHE A 56 -15.80 2.16 -12.79
C PHE A 56 -16.40 3.48 -13.30
N ALA A 57 -16.27 4.56 -12.52
CA ALA A 57 -16.74 5.87 -12.96
C ALA A 57 -16.04 6.36 -14.24
N ILE A 58 -14.73 6.10 -14.43
CA ILE A 58 -13.98 6.41 -15.66
C ILE A 58 -14.46 5.53 -16.82
N CYS A 59 -14.60 4.24 -16.59
CA CYS A 59 -14.95 3.24 -17.59
C CYS A 59 -16.46 3.13 -17.82
N LYS A 60 -17.30 3.85 -17.09
CA LYS A 60 -18.76 3.74 -17.13
C LYS A 60 -19.35 3.75 -18.55
N PRO A 61 -18.94 4.64 -19.49
CA PRO A 61 -19.44 4.57 -20.87
C PRO A 61 -19.11 3.26 -21.59
N GLN A 62 -17.97 2.64 -21.29
CA GLN A 62 -17.59 1.33 -21.82
C GLN A 62 -18.38 0.22 -21.12
N ALA A 63 -18.60 0.34 -19.81
CA ALA A 63 -19.37 -0.63 -19.03
C ALA A 63 -20.83 -0.66 -19.50
N ASP A 64 -21.43 0.52 -19.70
CA ASP A 64 -22.77 0.68 -20.26
C ASP A 64 -22.88 0.10 -21.69
N GLN A 65 -21.81 0.17 -22.51
CA GLN A 65 -21.79 -0.43 -23.86
C GLN A 65 -21.62 -1.94 -23.86
N GLN A 66 -21.01 -2.49 -22.81
CA GLN A 66 -20.72 -3.93 -22.65
C GLN A 66 -21.75 -4.63 -21.74
N ASP A 67 -22.80 -3.93 -21.32
CA ASP A 67 -23.79 -4.39 -20.34
C ASP A 67 -23.12 -4.92 -19.05
N VAL A 68 -22.09 -4.22 -18.59
CA VAL A 68 -21.37 -4.52 -17.35
C VAL A 68 -21.82 -3.56 -16.26
N ASP A 69 -22.42 -4.10 -15.20
CA ASP A 69 -22.75 -3.34 -14.00
C ASP A 69 -21.54 -3.21 -13.06
N ASP A 70 -21.73 -2.45 -11.98
CA ASP A 70 -20.69 -2.14 -10.99
C ASP A 70 -20.17 -3.39 -10.30
N GLU A 71 -21.06 -4.30 -9.90
CA GLU A 71 -20.69 -5.56 -9.26
C GLU A 71 -19.85 -6.44 -10.19
N SER A 72 -20.27 -6.61 -11.45
CA SER A 72 -19.51 -7.35 -12.47
C SER A 72 -18.17 -6.69 -12.78
N PHE A 73 -18.08 -5.36 -12.74
CA PHE A 73 -16.82 -4.63 -12.91
C PHE A 73 -15.87 -4.87 -11.74
N ALA A 74 -16.34 -4.74 -10.50
CA ALA A 74 -15.57 -5.01 -9.28
C ALA A 74 -15.12 -6.49 -9.21
N GLU A 75 -15.99 -7.40 -9.62
CA GLU A 75 -15.63 -8.80 -9.84
C GLU A 75 -14.64 -9.01 -11.00
N GLY A 76 -14.39 -8.02 -11.85
CA GLY A 76 -13.30 -8.06 -12.82
C GLY A 76 -11.97 -7.68 -12.19
N LEU A 77 -11.99 -6.70 -11.28
CA LEU A 77 -10.82 -6.06 -10.70
C LEU A 77 -10.28 -6.84 -9.49
N ALA A 78 -9.46 -7.87 -9.75
CA ALA A 78 -8.75 -8.61 -8.70
C ALA A 78 -7.40 -9.16 -9.16
N GLY A 79 -6.55 -9.49 -8.17
CA GLY A 79 -5.19 -9.98 -8.41
C GLY A 79 -4.36 -8.97 -9.19
N ASP A 80 -3.57 -9.45 -10.14
CA ASP A 80 -2.65 -8.64 -10.94
C ASP A 80 -3.33 -7.48 -11.69
N SER A 81 -4.63 -7.61 -12.00
CA SER A 81 -5.39 -6.54 -12.66
C SER A 81 -5.51 -5.27 -11.80
N ILE A 82 -5.38 -5.36 -10.47
CA ILE A 82 -5.39 -4.20 -9.58
C ILE A 82 -4.18 -3.31 -9.86
N ASP A 83 -2.99 -3.90 -9.92
CA ASP A 83 -1.74 -3.18 -10.18
C ASP A 83 -1.73 -2.59 -11.60
N GLU A 84 -2.20 -3.36 -12.58
CA GLU A 84 -2.33 -2.87 -13.96
C GLU A 84 -3.30 -1.69 -14.06
N ALA A 85 -4.44 -1.77 -13.38
CA ALA A 85 -5.44 -0.72 -13.40
C ALA A 85 -4.98 0.54 -12.64
N CYS A 86 -4.33 0.38 -11.50
CA CYS A 86 -3.70 1.48 -10.76
C CYS A 86 -2.67 2.20 -11.62
N LYS A 87 -1.80 1.44 -12.29
CA LYS A 87 -0.82 2.01 -13.23
C LYS A 87 -1.49 2.74 -14.38
N ALA A 88 -2.51 2.13 -15.01
CA ALA A 88 -3.23 2.74 -16.11
C ALA A 88 -3.91 4.06 -15.70
N LEU A 89 -4.45 4.12 -14.48
CA LEU A 89 -5.04 5.33 -13.89
C LEU A 89 -3.99 6.44 -13.69
N VAL A 90 -2.86 6.11 -13.07
CA VAL A 90 -1.76 7.08 -12.86
C VAL A 90 -1.24 7.61 -14.20
N ASP A 91 -0.98 6.72 -15.16
CA ASP A 91 -0.48 7.11 -16.48
C ASP A 91 -1.51 7.98 -17.25
N ALA A 92 -2.80 7.73 -17.10
CA ALA A 92 -3.87 8.52 -17.70
C ALA A 92 -3.98 9.91 -17.06
N LEU A 93 -3.85 9.97 -15.73
CA LEU A 93 -3.83 11.22 -14.98
C LEU A 93 -2.64 12.09 -15.38
N VAL A 94 -1.45 11.50 -15.53
CA VAL A 94 -0.27 12.21 -16.03
C VAL A 94 -0.50 12.72 -17.45
N ALA A 95 -1.11 11.91 -18.33
CA ALA A 95 -1.38 12.26 -19.72
C ALA A 95 -2.34 13.46 -19.88
N TYR A 96 -3.28 13.65 -18.95
CA TYR A 96 -4.23 14.78 -18.95
C TYR A 96 -3.54 16.16 -18.94
N PHE A 97 -2.37 16.29 -18.30
CA PHE A 97 -1.68 17.57 -18.19
C PHE A 97 -0.96 18.00 -19.47
N PRO A 98 -0.78 19.33 -19.69
CA PRO A 98 0.10 19.86 -20.73
C PRO A 98 1.53 19.31 -20.63
N GLU A 99 2.26 19.31 -21.74
CA GLU A 99 3.56 18.63 -21.88
C GLU A 99 4.58 19.00 -20.80
N SER A 100 4.68 20.29 -20.45
CA SER A 100 5.63 20.79 -19.45
C SER A 100 5.43 20.14 -18.08
N ARG A 101 4.18 20.05 -17.61
CA ARG A 101 3.82 19.42 -16.33
C ARG A 101 3.84 17.89 -16.45
N ARG A 102 3.35 17.35 -17.56
CA ARG A 102 3.34 15.91 -17.87
C ARG A 102 4.75 15.30 -17.78
N ARG A 103 5.76 15.98 -18.32
CA ARG A 103 7.16 15.50 -18.29
C ARG A 103 7.69 15.35 -16.86
N LEU A 104 7.38 16.29 -15.97
CA LEU A 104 7.80 16.24 -14.58
C LEU A 104 7.08 15.12 -13.81
N LEU A 105 5.75 15.03 -13.97
CA LEU A 105 4.94 14.02 -13.30
C LEU A 105 5.30 12.60 -13.74
N ARG A 106 5.58 12.40 -15.04
CA ARG A 106 6.09 11.10 -15.54
C ARG A 106 7.40 10.71 -14.85
N LYS A 107 8.34 11.65 -14.74
CA LYS A 107 9.62 11.40 -14.05
C LYS A 107 9.41 11.06 -12.57
N ALA A 108 8.44 11.68 -11.90
CA ALA A 108 8.11 11.36 -10.51
C ALA A 108 7.50 9.94 -10.40
N ALA A 109 6.54 9.60 -11.26
CA ALA A 109 5.93 8.27 -11.31
C ALA A 109 6.97 7.16 -11.58
N ASP A 110 7.90 7.39 -12.51
CA ASP A 110 9.00 6.46 -12.79
C ASP A 110 9.88 6.22 -11.55
N LYS A 111 10.17 7.29 -10.79
CA LYS A 111 10.96 7.18 -9.55
C LYS A 111 10.22 6.45 -8.45
N GLN A 112 8.94 6.71 -8.28
CA GLN A 112 8.10 6.00 -7.30
C GLN A 112 8.09 4.49 -7.58
N LYS A 113 7.88 4.11 -8.85
CA LYS A 113 7.93 2.71 -9.27
C LYS A 113 9.30 2.06 -8.97
N MET A 114 10.40 2.77 -9.21
CA MET A 114 11.73 2.27 -8.86
C MET A 114 11.90 2.05 -7.36
N ILE A 115 11.32 2.90 -6.51
CA ILE A 115 11.34 2.75 -5.06
C ILE A 115 10.56 1.50 -4.66
N GLU A 116 9.34 1.32 -5.16
CA GLU A 116 8.50 0.15 -4.88
C GLU A 116 9.19 -1.16 -5.29
N THR A 117 9.72 -1.24 -6.52
CA THR A 117 10.42 -2.44 -7.01
C THR A 117 11.62 -2.78 -6.12
N ARG A 118 12.41 -1.78 -5.71
CA ARG A 118 13.58 -2.00 -4.84
C ARG A 118 13.16 -2.37 -3.41
N GLY A 119 12.10 -1.78 -2.90
CA GLY A 119 11.54 -2.08 -1.58
C GLY A 119 11.07 -3.53 -1.50
N LEU A 120 10.29 -3.98 -2.50
CA LEU A 120 9.83 -5.37 -2.58
C LEU A 120 11.00 -6.35 -2.68
N ALA A 121 11.98 -6.09 -3.54
CA ALA A 121 13.18 -6.93 -3.65
C ALA A 121 13.98 -7.00 -2.33
N ALA A 122 14.06 -5.88 -1.59
CA ALA A 122 14.72 -5.86 -0.29
C ALA A 122 13.94 -6.64 0.78
N ILE A 123 12.60 -6.62 0.74
CA ILE A 123 11.74 -7.42 1.61
C ILE A 123 11.89 -8.90 1.28
N GLU A 124 11.83 -9.27 0.00
CA GLU A 124 12.01 -10.65 -0.47
C GLU A 124 13.36 -11.21 -0.02
N GLN A 125 14.45 -10.46 -0.21
CA GLN A 125 15.78 -10.84 0.27
C GLN A 125 15.82 -11.07 1.80
N ARG A 126 15.03 -10.31 2.56
CA ARG A 126 14.93 -10.49 4.02
C ARG A 126 14.12 -11.72 4.40
N LEU A 127 13.05 -12.01 3.66
CA LEU A 127 12.21 -13.19 3.85
C LEU A 127 12.94 -14.49 3.48
N ASP A 128 13.82 -14.44 2.48
CA ASP A 128 14.65 -15.56 2.04
C ASP A 128 15.85 -15.86 2.95
N ASP A 129 16.11 -15.04 3.98
CA ASP A 129 17.18 -15.33 4.95
C ASP A 129 16.82 -16.58 5.76
N PRO A 130 17.58 -17.68 5.63
CA PRO A 130 17.24 -18.95 6.28
C PRO A 130 17.22 -18.87 7.81
N ASN A 131 17.89 -17.85 8.39
CA ASN A 131 17.93 -17.65 9.84
C ASN A 131 16.88 -16.64 10.33
N LEU A 132 15.98 -16.16 9.46
CA LEU A 132 14.97 -15.16 9.83
C LEU A 132 14.09 -15.66 10.97
N VAL A 133 13.57 -16.89 10.85
CA VAL A 133 12.69 -17.50 11.85
C VAL A 133 13.41 -17.65 13.19
N ASP A 134 14.63 -18.18 13.17
CA ASP A 134 15.43 -18.39 14.39
C ASP A 134 15.67 -17.08 15.14
N ARG A 135 16.02 -15.99 14.43
CA ARG A 135 16.21 -14.67 15.05
C ARG A 135 14.92 -14.08 15.62
N ILE A 136 13.77 -14.30 14.97
CA ILE A 136 12.47 -13.84 15.48
C ILE A 136 12.09 -14.60 16.75
N VAL A 137 12.31 -15.92 16.76
CA VAL A 137 12.07 -16.76 17.94
C VAL A 137 12.97 -16.33 19.10
N GLU A 138 14.27 -16.13 18.85
CA GLU A 138 15.22 -15.69 19.87
C GLU A 138 14.85 -14.32 20.48
N ASP A 139 14.41 -13.37 19.65
CA ASP A 139 13.96 -12.05 20.13
C ASP A 139 12.66 -12.15 20.95
N LEU A 140 11.75 -13.06 20.57
CA LEU A 140 10.52 -13.31 21.30
C LEU A 140 10.81 -13.96 22.66
N GLU A 141 11.72 -14.95 22.71
CA GLU A 141 12.18 -15.60 23.94
C GLU A 141 12.81 -14.59 24.90
N ARG A 142 13.69 -13.70 24.42
CA ARG A 142 14.27 -12.62 25.25
C ARG A 142 13.22 -11.68 25.82
N LYS A 143 12.17 -11.37 25.06
CA LYS A 143 11.07 -10.48 25.51
C LYS A 143 10.11 -11.17 26.48
N LEU A 144 9.92 -12.47 26.36
CA LEU A 144 9.08 -13.29 27.24
C LEU A 144 9.80 -13.75 28.49
N ALA A 145 11.14 -13.75 28.51
CA ALA A 145 11.94 -13.94 29.70
C ALA A 145 11.70 -12.79 30.69
N VAL A 146 10.67 -12.94 31.53
CA VAL A 146 10.47 -12.17 32.75
C VAL A 146 11.76 -12.25 33.57
N PRO A 147 12.29 -11.15 34.12
CA PRO A 147 13.41 -11.25 35.04
C PRO A 147 12.92 -12.02 36.27
N THR A 148 13.25 -13.30 36.34
CA THR A 148 13.06 -14.08 37.56
C THR A 148 13.91 -13.41 38.63
N LEU A 149 13.20 -12.80 39.59
CA LEU A 149 13.70 -12.36 40.89
C LEU A 149 14.59 -13.45 41.49
N SER A 150 15.89 -13.35 41.28
CA SER A 150 16.89 -14.18 41.94
C SER A 150 18.24 -13.45 41.93
N ASP A 151 18.24 -12.26 42.50
CA ASP A 151 19.38 -11.76 43.25
C ASP A 151 18.81 -11.04 44.48
N SER A 152 18.18 -11.84 45.34
CA SER A 152 18.00 -11.44 46.73
C SER A 152 19.39 -11.41 47.35
N SER A 153 19.98 -10.21 47.41
CA SER A 153 21.18 -9.90 48.18
C SER A 153 21.04 -10.43 49.60
N SER A 154 21.63 -11.60 49.86
CA SER A 154 21.93 -12.06 51.22
C SER A 154 23.22 -11.37 51.68
N ASP A 155 23.16 -10.06 51.88
CA ASP A 155 24.11 -9.36 52.74
C ASP A 155 23.43 -9.17 54.10
N SER A 156 23.52 -10.22 54.93
CA SER A 156 23.30 -10.08 56.37
C SER A 156 24.61 -9.54 56.96
N PRO A 157 24.63 -8.39 57.65
CA PRO A 157 25.83 -7.95 58.32
C PRO A 157 26.08 -8.87 59.51
N ALA A 158 27.24 -9.52 59.53
CA ALA A 158 27.76 -10.15 60.74
C ALA A 158 27.90 -9.06 61.81
N SER A 159 27.00 -9.06 62.79
CA SER A 159 27.15 -8.26 64.00
C SER A 159 28.15 -8.99 64.90
N SER A 160 29.33 -8.40 65.03
CA SER A 160 30.40 -8.84 65.94
C SER A 160 30.12 -8.41 67.38
N GLU A 161 30.48 -9.33 68.30
CA GLU A 161 30.95 -9.13 69.70
C GLU A 161 29.95 -8.63 70.77
N SER A 162 29.58 -9.48 71.74
CA SER A 162 30.30 -9.84 73.00
C SER A 162 29.81 -8.96 74.17
N THR A 163 29.03 -9.49 75.11
CA THR A 163 29.55 -10.03 76.39
C THR A 163 28.44 -10.70 77.20
N PRO A 164 28.71 -11.80 77.93
CA PRO A 164 27.94 -12.18 79.11
C PRO A 164 28.73 -12.03 80.42
N ASP A 165 27.98 -11.58 81.41
CA ASP A 165 28.02 -11.89 82.85
C ASP A 165 29.17 -11.43 83.78
N HIS A 166 28.68 -10.61 84.73
CA HIS A 166 28.88 -10.62 86.20
C HIS A 166 29.84 -9.64 86.88
#